data_AF-A0AAT9HA37-F1
#
_entry.id   AF-A0AAT9HA37-F1
#
_cell.length_a   1.000
_cell.length_b   1.000
_cell.length_c   1.000
_cell.angle_alpha   90.00
_cell.angle_beta   90.00
_cell.angle_gamma   90.00
#
_symmetry.space_group_name_H-M   'P 1'
#
loop_
_entity.id
_entity.type
_entity.pdbx_description
1 polymer ?
#
loop_
_entity_poly.entity_id
_entity_poly.type
_entity_poly.pdbx_seq_one_letter_code
_entity_poly.pdbx_strand_id
1 'polypeptide(L)'
;MADRVGEHLASRDITHVVASPLERAQETAEPIAKAHGLDIGTDARLIEAANVFQGKTFGIGDGALRRPANWKHVVNPFKPSWGEPYVDQVIRMMGALHAAKDAARGHEAVLVSHQLPIWIVRSYVEKRRLWHDPRKRQCTLASLTSFTYQGDRIVSVGYSEPARDLVPAHLLAGAKPVKGKSKAFGA
;
A
#
# COMPACT_ATOMS: atom_id res chain seq x y z
N MET A 1 11.19 -10.98 6.31
CA MET A 1 10.85 -10.10 5.17
C MET A 1 11.18 -8.64 5.49
N ALA A 2 10.68 -8.11 6.62
CA ALA A 2 10.98 -6.74 7.04
C ALA A 2 12.50 -6.49 7.17
N ASP A 3 13.25 -7.41 7.77
CA ASP A 3 14.72 -7.32 7.88
C ASP A 3 15.40 -7.16 6.52
N ARG A 4 14.94 -7.90 5.50
CA ARG A 4 15.48 -7.80 4.13
C ARG A 4 15.30 -6.40 3.53
N VAL A 5 14.19 -5.73 3.86
CA VAL A 5 13.98 -4.35 3.43
C VAL A 5 14.91 -3.40 4.18
N GLY A 6 15.07 -3.58 5.50
CA GLY A 6 16.04 -2.84 6.29
C GLY A 6 17.47 -2.99 5.74
N GLU A 7 17.92 -4.22 5.47
CA GLU A 7 19.22 -4.51 4.85
C GLU A 7 19.38 -3.85 3.47
N HIS A 8 18.34 -3.93 2.63
CA HIS A 8 18.36 -3.33 1.29
C HIS A 8 18.50 -1.80 1.35
N LEU A 9 17.88 -1.18 2.35
CA LEU A 9 17.85 0.26 2.54
C LEU A 9 19.02 0.79 3.38
N ALA A 10 19.79 -0.06 4.07
CA ALA A 10 20.83 0.34 5.02
C ALA A 10 21.89 1.31 4.45
N SER A 11 22.15 1.24 3.14
CA SER A 11 23.11 2.14 2.46
C SER A 11 22.51 3.43 1.90
N ARG A 12 21.19 3.62 2.04
CA ARG A 12 20.47 4.83 1.60
C ARG A 12 20.57 5.93 2.66
N ASP A 13 20.47 7.16 2.21
CA ASP A 13 20.47 8.35 3.06
C ASP A 13 19.05 8.65 3.57
N ILE A 14 18.54 7.74 4.41
CA ILE A 14 17.20 7.85 5.00
C ILE A 14 17.30 8.60 6.33
N THR A 15 16.56 9.70 6.45
CA THR A 15 16.54 10.55 7.65
C THR A 15 15.17 10.61 8.32
N HIS A 16 14.14 10.00 7.71
CA HIS A 16 12.79 9.99 8.24
C HIS A 16 12.08 8.66 7.98
N VAL A 17 11.57 8.04 9.05
CA VAL A 17 10.78 6.81 8.98
C VAL A 17 9.44 7.08 9.65
N VAL A 18 8.35 6.79 8.94
CA VAL A 18 6.99 6.94 9.46
C VAL A 18 6.13 5.76 9.02
N ALA A 19 5.22 5.31 9.86
CA ALA A 19 4.39 4.14 9.60
C ALA A 19 2.92 4.39 9.92
N SER A 20 2.05 3.58 9.31
CA SER A 20 0.65 3.45 9.70
C SER A 20 0.54 3.06 11.18
N PRO A 21 -0.52 3.49 11.89
CA PRO A 21 -0.74 3.14 13.30
C PRO A 21 -1.05 1.65 13.55
N LEU A 22 -1.02 0.80 12.53
CA LEU A 22 -1.36 -0.61 12.66
C LEU A 22 -0.08 -1.38 12.98
N GLU A 23 -0.14 -2.30 13.94
CA GLU A 23 1.00 -3.05 14.49
C GLU A 23 1.88 -3.67 13.37
N ARG A 24 1.28 -4.39 12.42
CA ARG A 24 2.02 -4.98 11.28
C ARG A 24 2.88 -3.99 10.48
N ALA A 25 2.47 -2.72 10.41
CA ALA A 25 3.23 -1.68 9.73
C ALA A 25 4.34 -1.12 10.63
N GLN A 26 4.10 -1.02 11.94
CA GLN A 26 5.10 -0.64 12.93
C GLN A 26 6.22 -1.69 12.97
N GLU A 27 5.87 -2.97 13.12
CA GLU A 27 6.82 -4.10 13.11
C GLU A 27 7.66 -4.15 11.81
N THR A 28 7.06 -3.78 10.68
CA THR A 28 7.79 -3.71 9.40
C THR A 28 8.76 -2.52 9.35
N ALA A 29 8.43 -1.41 10.01
CA ALA A 29 9.25 -0.20 10.04
C ALA A 29 10.45 -0.33 11.00
N GLU A 30 10.34 -1.14 12.06
CA GLU A 30 11.39 -1.36 13.08
C GLU A 30 12.78 -1.66 12.52
N PRO A 31 12.99 -2.69 11.67
CA PRO A 31 14.33 -2.99 11.16
C PRO A 31 14.89 -1.86 10.27
N ILE A 32 14.02 -1.09 9.61
CA ILE A 32 14.41 0.06 8.79
C ILE A 32 14.90 1.18 9.71
N ALA A 33 14.06 1.62 10.66
CA ALA A 33 14.41 2.65 11.63
C ALA A 33 15.70 2.31 12.40
N LYS A 34 15.83 1.05 12.85
CA LYS A 34 17.02 0.57 13.55
C LYS A 34 18.29 0.64 12.69
N ALA A 35 18.21 0.31 11.41
CA ALA A 35 19.36 0.37 10.50
C ALA A 35 19.89 1.81 10.31
N HIS A 36 19.03 2.81 10.50
CA HIS A 36 19.37 4.23 10.36
C HIS A 36 19.50 4.98 11.70
N GLY A 37 19.30 4.31 12.84
CA GLY A 37 19.32 4.95 14.16
C GLY A 37 18.21 5.98 14.36
N LEU A 38 17.05 5.76 13.74
CA LEU A 38 15.90 6.67 13.76
C LEU A 38 14.76 6.12 14.63
N ASP A 39 13.94 7.04 15.14
CA ASP A 39 12.63 6.69 15.71
C ASP A 39 11.57 6.52 14.61
N ILE A 40 10.53 5.74 14.90
CA ILE A 40 9.39 5.53 14.00
C ILE A 40 8.31 6.56 14.32
N GLY A 41 8.04 7.47 13.38
CA GLY A 41 6.85 8.31 13.43
C GLY A 41 5.58 7.52 13.15
N THR A 42 4.43 7.98 13.65
CA THR A 42 3.12 7.42 13.28
C THR A 42 2.29 8.43 12.51
N ASP A 43 1.77 8.05 11.35
CA ASP A 43 0.87 8.87 10.54
C ASP A 43 -0.43 8.12 10.21
N ALA A 44 -1.55 8.62 10.74
CA ALA A 44 -2.87 8.03 10.53
C ALA A 44 -3.30 8.04 9.05
N ARG A 45 -2.73 8.92 8.23
CA ARG A 45 -3.00 8.98 6.78
C ARG A 45 -2.45 7.78 6.03
N LEU A 46 -1.56 6.98 6.63
CA LEU A 46 -0.98 5.77 6.03
C LEU A 46 -1.81 4.50 6.28
N ILE A 47 -2.95 4.60 6.97
CA ILE A 47 -3.78 3.44 7.32
C ILE A 47 -4.37 2.74 6.08
N GLU A 48 -4.61 1.42 6.20
CA GLU A 48 -5.34 0.65 5.18
C GLU A 48 -6.75 1.21 5.01
N ALA A 49 -7.25 1.22 3.78
CA ALA A 49 -8.60 1.68 3.52
C ALA A 49 -9.61 0.80 4.27
N ALA A 50 -10.60 1.43 4.89
CA ALA A 50 -11.68 0.73 5.57
C ALA A 50 -12.37 -0.22 4.57
N ASN A 51 -12.28 -1.52 4.83
CA ASN A 51 -12.93 -2.54 4.01
C ASN A 51 -14.08 -3.17 4.82
N VAL A 52 -15.31 -2.75 4.53
CA VAL A 52 -16.53 -3.27 5.18
C VAL A 52 -16.76 -4.77 4.87
N PHE A 53 -15.93 -5.37 3.99
CA PHE A 53 -15.99 -6.78 3.62
C PHE A 53 -14.81 -7.63 4.11
N GLN A 54 -13.93 -7.12 4.98
CA GLN A 54 -12.97 -7.99 5.68
C GLN A 54 -13.75 -9.12 6.39
N GLY A 55 -13.55 -10.36 5.93
CA GLY A 55 -14.24 -11.56 6.45
C GLY A 55 -15.51 -12.00 5.69
N LYS A 56 -15.97 -11.30 4.64
CA LYS A 56 -17.10 -11.75 3.80
C LYS A 56 -16.66 -12.03 2.37
N THR A 57 -17.14 -13.13 1.79
CA THR A 57 -16.91 -13.55 0.41
C THR A 57 -17.56 -12.58 -0.58
N PHE A 58 -16.92 -11.44 -0.78
CA PHE A 58 -17.36 -10.39 -1.68
C PHE A 58 -16.23 -9.99 -2.63
N GLY A 59 -15.76 -10.96 -3.42
CA GLY A 59 -14.95 -10.70 -4.60
C GLY A 59 -15.81 -10.36 -5.81
N ILE A 60 -15.32 -9.48 -6.69
CA ILE A 60 -15.86 -9.32 -8.04
C ILE A 60 -15.69 -10.66 -8.76
N GLY A 61 -16.80 -11.37 -8.99
CA GLY A 61 -16.84 -12.73 -9.56
C GLY A 61 -17.38 -13.81 -8.61
N ASP A 62 -17.60 -13.51 -7.32
CA ASP A 62 -18.03 -14.51 -6.31
C ASP A 62 -19.56 -14.69 -6.22
N GLY A 63 -20.34 -14.19 -7.19
CA GLY A 63 -21.81 -14.21 -7.12
C GLY A 63 -22.41 -13.18 -6.14
N ALA A 64 -21.58 -12.33 -5.56
CA ALA A 64 -21.92 -11.15 -4.77
C ALA A 64 -23.02 -10.27 -5.39
N LEU A 65 -22.90 -10.00 -6.69
CA LEU A 65 -23.87 -9.26 -7.51
C LEU A 65 -25.17 -10.03 -7.80
N ARG A 66 -25.28 -11.31 -7.44
CA ARG A 66 -26.53 -12.08 -7.57
C ARG A 66 -27.49 -11.89 -6.40
N ARG A 67 -27.06 -11.22 -5.33
CA ARG A 67 -27.89 -10.94 -4.16
C ARG A 67 -28.39 -9.48 -4.23
N PRO A 68 -29.70 -9.24 -4.43
CA PRO A 68 -30.26 -7.89 -4.59
C PRO A 68 -29.94 -6.95 -3.41
N ALA A 69 -29.85 -7.50 -2.19
CA ALA A 69 -29.51 -6.74 -0.99
C ALA A 69 -28.14 -6.04 -1.06
N ASN A 70 -27.22 -6.50 -1.92
CA ASN A 70 -25.90 -5.91 -2.07
C ASN A 70 -25.85 -4.81 -3.14
N TRP A 71 -26.90 -4.65 -3.94
CA TRP A 71 -26.93 -3.69 -5.05
C TRP A 71 -26.84 -2.25 -4.55
N LYS A 72 -27.38 -1.97 -3.35
CA LYS A 72 -27.22 -0.69 -2.63
C LYS A 72 -25.76 -0.34 -2.29
N HIS A 73 -24.87 -1.33 -2.32
CA HIS A 73 -23.42 -1.19 -2.16
C HIS A 73 -22.68 -1.34 -3.49
N VAL A 74 -23.33 -1.04 -4.62
CA VAL A 74 -22.68 -1.01 -5.94
C VAL A 74 -23.26 0.07 -6.86
N VAL A 75 -24.25 0.83 -6.36
CA VAL A 75 -24.98 1.87 -7.12
C VAL A 75 -24.07 2.98 -7.65
N ASN A 76 -22.98 3.28 -6.95
CA ASN A 76 -21.98 4.23 -7.41
C ASN A 76 -20.56 3.69 -7.14
N PRO A 77 -19.89 3.10 -8.15
CA PRO A 77 -18.53 2.60 -7.99
C PRO A 77 -17.50 3.72 -7.76
N PHE A 78 -17.86 4.99 -7.96
CA PHE A 78 -17.00 6.17 -7.75
C PHE A 78 -17.17 6.82 -6.37
N LYS A 79 -18.26 6.52 -5.67
CA LYS A 79 -18.46 6.81 -4.24
C LYS A 79 -18.93 5.52 -3.57
N PRO A 80 -18.00 4.58 -3.31
CA PRO A 80 -18.39 3.31 -2.76
C PRO A 80 -19.05 3.54 -1.39
N SER A 81 -20.35 3.25 -1.27
CA SER A 81 -21.07 3.24 0.02
C SER A 81 -20.62 2.09 0.95
N TRP A 82 -19.46 1.50 0.67
CA TRP A 82 -18.88 0.30 1.30
C TRP A 82 -17.38 0.46 1.61
N GLY A 83 -16.85 1.68 1.53
CA GLY A 83 -15.45 1.97 1.82
C GLY A 83 -15.10 3.43 1.58
N GLU A 84 -13.82 3.75 1.76
CA GLU A 84 -13.27 5.09 1.49
C GLU A 84 -13.16 5.34 -0.03
N PRO A 85 -13.70 6.46 -0.57
CA PRO A 85 -13.50 6.82 -1.96
C PRO A 85 -12.01 6.85 -2.34
N TYR A 86 -11.67 6.34 -3.53
CA TYR A 86 -10.26 6.32 -3.96
C TYR A 86 -9.65 7.72 -4.02
N VAL A 87 -10.44 8.75 -4.30
CA VAL A 87 -9.96 10.13 -4.30
C VAL A 87 -9.56 10.58 -2.89
N ASP A 88 -10.31 10.19 -1.86
CA ASP A 88 -9.98 10.54 -0.47
C ASP A 88 -8.70 9.82 -0.03
N GLN A 89 -8.52 8.56 -0.46
CA GLN A 89 -7.27 7.82 -0.28
C GLN A 89 -6.08 8.52 -0.95
N VAL A 90 -6.25 8.99 -2.20
CA VAL A 90 -5.22 9.80 -2.88
C VAL A 90 -4.90 11.04 -2.06
N ILE A 91 -5.90 11.80 -1.62
CA ILE A 91 -5.71 13.05 -0.87
C ILE A 91 -4.88 12.80 0.39
N ARG A 92 -5.25 11.82 1.22
CA ARG A 92 -4.50 11.55 2.47
C ARG A 92 -3.11 11.00 2.20
N MET A 93 -2.94 10.10 1.21
CA MET A 93 -1.64 9.52 0.89
C MET A 93 -0.70 10.56 0.29
N MET A 94 -1.19 11.45 -0.57
CA MET A 94 -0.40 12.59 -1.06
C MET A 94 -0.02 13.54 0.08
N GLY A 95 -0.92 13.76 1.04
CA GLY A 95 -0.61 14.52 2.25
C GLY A 95 0.52 13.89 3.08
N ALA A 96 0.52 12.57 3.24
CA ALA A 96 1.60 11.84 3.91
C ALA A 96 2.93 11.94 3.15
N LEU A 97 2.90 11.76 1.82
CA LEU A 97 4.08 11.91 0.97
C LEU A 97 4.68 13.32 1.02
N HIS A 98 3.84 14.37 0.99
CA HIS A 98 4.32 15.75 1.09
C HIS A 98 4.97 16.02 2.45
N ALA A 99 4.32 15.60 3.54
CA ALA A 99 4.86 15.79 4.89
C ALA A 99 6.21 15.07 5.06
N ALA A 100 6.34 13.84 4.59
CA ALA A 100 7.59 13.10 4.65
C ALA A 100 8.69 13.73 3.76
N LYS A 101 8.34 14.20 2.56
CA LYS A 101 9.25 14.93 1.66
C LYS A 101 9.75 16.24 2.28
N ASP A 102 8.91 16.95 3.04
CA ASP A 102 9.32 18.16 3.75
C ASP A 102 10.17 17.83 4.99
N ALA A 103 9.85 16.77 5.74
CA ALA A 103 10.62 16.31 6.89
C ALA A 103 12.02 15.80 6.52
N ALA A 104 12.16 15.16 5.35
CA ALA A 104 13.43 14.64 4.82
C ALA A 104 13.95 15.46 3.64
N ARG A 105 13.77 16.79 3.65
CA ARG A 105 14.16 17.64 2.51
C ARG A 105 15.64 17.48 2.19
N GLY A 106 15.95 17.08 0.96
CA GLY A 106 17.33 16.82 0.51
C GLY A 106 17.84 15.39 0.76
N HIS A 107 17.04 14.57 1.43
CA HIS A 107 17.34 13.19 1.83
C HIS A 107 16.20 12.25 1.41
N GLU A 108 16.26 10.98 1.85
CA GLU A 108 15.20 10.00 1.64
C GLU A 108 14.31 9.81 2.89
N ALA A 109 13.04 9.50 2.66
CA ALA A 109 12.10 9.11 3.70
C ALA A 109 11.45 7.77 3.36
N VAL A 110 11.15 6.97 4.38
CA VAL A 110 10.43 5.70 4.24
C VAL A 110 9.08 5.81 4.94
N LEU A 111 8.02 5.49 4.20
CA LEU A 111 6.65 5.44 4.70
C LEU A 111 6.15 4.00 4.62
N VAL A 112 5.80 3.39 5.76
CA VAL A 112 5.27 2.02 5.80
C VAL A 112 3.75 2.04 5.86
N SER A 113 3.11 1.54 4.79
CA SER A 113 1.66 1.58 4.58
C SER A 113 1.15 0.23 4.05
N HIS A 114 -0.04 0.22 3.45
CA HIS A 114 -0.75 -0.99 3.06
C HIS A 114 -1.07 -1.02 1.58
N GLN A 115 -1.47 -2.19 1.09
CA GLN A 115 -1.46 -2.50 -0.32
C GLN A 115 -2.32 -1.54 -1.15
N LEU A 116 -3.57 -1.30 -0.74
CA LEU A 116 -4.49 -0.50 -1.53
C LEU A 116 -4.09 0.99 -1.55
N PRO A 117 -3.81 1.66 -0.41
CA PRO A 117 -3.36 3.05 -0.40
C PRO A 117 -2.10 3.29 -1.23
N ILE A 118 -1.09 2.42 -1.12
CA ILE A 118 0.15 2.49 -1.92
C ILE A 118 -0.18 2.41 -3.41
N TRP A 119 -1.00 1.43 -3.80
CA TRP A 119 -1.37 1.25 -5.20
C TRP A 119 -2.18 2.43 -5.76
N ILE A 120 -3.09 2.99 -4.96
CA ILE A 120 -3.95 4.10 -5.37
C ILE A 120 -3.14 5.38 -5.57
N VAL A 121 -2.26 5.73 -4.62
CA VAL A 121 -1.41 6.93 -4.78
C VAL A 121 -0.43 6.77 -5.93
N ARG A 122 0.16 5.58 -6.11
CA ARG A 122 0.97 5.26 -7.29
C ARG A 122 0.19 5.43 -8.58
N SER A 123 -1.01 4.87 -8.66
CA SER A 123 -1.86 4.94 -9.84
C SER A 123 -2.22 6.39 -10.19
N TYR A 124 -2.52 7.21 -9.18
CA TYR A 124 -2.77 8.63 -9.36
C TYR A 124 -1.57 9.38 -9.94
N VAL A 125 -0.39 9.20 -9.35
CA VAL A 125 0.86 9.86 -9.81
C VAL A 125 1.22 9.43 -11.23
N GLU A 126 1.07 8.14 -11.55
CA GLU A 126 1.30 7.59 -12.89
C GLU A 126 0.16 7.87 -13.89
N LYS A 127 -0.84 8.69 -13.52
CA LYS A 127 -2.02 9.04 -14.34
C LYS A 127 -2.80 7.82 -14.85
N ARG A 128 -2.83 6.75 -14.07
CA ARG A 128 -3.61 5.54 -14.32
C ARG A 128 -5.02 5.71 -13.77
N ARG A 129 -5.93 4.84 -14.22
CA ARG A 129 -7.28 4.75 -13.66
C ARG A 129 -7.20 4.27 -12.21
N LEU A 130 -7.94 4.92 -11.31
CA LEU A 130 -8.00 4.52 -9.89
C LEU A 130 -8.81 3.24 -9.69
N TRP A 131 -9.84 3.01 -10.51
CA TRP A 131 -10.48 1.69 -10.57
C TRP A 131 -9.56 0.72 -11.32
N HIS A 132 -9.37 -0.47 -10.77
CA HIS A 132 -8.41 -1.44 -11.26
C HIS A 132 -8.82 -2.87 -10.88
N ASP A 133 -8.19 -3.85 -11.52
CA ASP A 133 -8.25 -5.25 -11.08
C ASP A 133 -7.28 -5.46 -9.91
N PRO A 134 -7.74 -5.82 -8.70
CA PRO A 134 -6.89 -6.00 -7.53
C PRO A 134 -5.75 -7.02 -7.74
N ARG A 135 -5.92 -7.98 -8.65
CA ARG A 135 -4.90 -9.02 -8.93
C ARG A 135 -3.71 -8.49 -9.72
N LYS A 136 -3.84 -7.32 -10.32
CA LYS A 136 -2.82 -6.67 -11.15
C LYS A 136 -2.00 -5.63 -10.40
N ARG A 137 -2.22 -5.47 -9.09
CA ARG A 137 -1.46 -4.53 -8.26
C ARG A 137 0.00 -4.97 -8.18
N GLN A 138 0.91 -4.07 -8.51
CA GLN A 138 2.33 -4.19 -8.16
C GLN A 138 2.53 -3.56 -6.79
N CYS A 139 2.30 -4.37 -5.76
CA CYS A 139 2.49 -4.04 -4.36
C CYS A 139 2.52 -5.36 -3.57
N THR A 140 3.57 -6.16 -3.80
CA THR A 140 3.79 -7.40 -3.04
C THR A 140 4.26 -7.08 -1.62
N LEU A 141 4.20 -8.08 -0.72
CA LEU A 141 4.69 -7.91 0.64
C LEU A 141 6.17 -7.51 0.63
N ALA A 142 6.52 -6.50 1.44
CA ALA A 142 7.88 -5.98 1.52
C ALA A 142 8.47 -5.50 0.17
N SER A 143 7.61 -5.03 -0.74
CA SER A 143 8.02 -4.29 -1.94
C SER A 143 8.17 -2.80 -1.66
N LEU A 144 8.93 -2.10 -2.51
CA LEU A 144 9.17 -0.67 -2.42
C LEU A 144 8.57 0.01 -3.66
N THR A 145 7.77 1.05 -3.44
CA THR A 145 7.38 2.02 -4.47
C THR A 145 8.07 3.35 -4.15
N SER A 146 8.94 3.81 -5.03
CA SER A 146 9.74 5.01 -4.81
C SER A 146 9.16 6.19 -5.60
N PHE A 147 8.99 7.34 -4.95
CA PHE A 147 8.59 8.59 -5.60
C PHE A 147 9.77 9.56 -5.54
N THR A 148 10.39 9.86 -6.69
CA THR A 148 11.52 10.79 -6.73
C THR A 148 11.02 12.22 -6.95
N TYR A 149 11.46 13.14 -6.08
CA TYR A 149 11.10 14.54 -6.15
C TYR A 149 12.23 15.38 -6.75
N GLN A 150 11.86 16.39 -7.55
CA GLN A 150 12.68 17.54 -7.87
C GLN A 150 11.96 18.79 -7.36
N GLY A 151 12.46 19.37 -6.27
CA GLY A 151 11.71 20.38 -5.52
C GLY A 151 10.42 19.77 -4.97
N ASP A 152 9.27 20.32 -5.36
CA ASP A 152 7.94 19.84 -4.92
C ASP A 152 7.23 18.98 -5.97
N ARG A 153 7.91 18.63 -7.06
CA ARG A 153 7.34 17.84 -8.15
C ARG A 153 7.87 16.43 -8.13
N ILE A 154 6.99 15.44 -8.22
CA ILE A 154 7.38 14.06 -8.49
C ILE A 154 7.79 13.95 -9.96
N VAL A 155 9.02 13.49 -10.21
CA VAL A 155 9.61 13.37 -11.56
C VAL A 155 9.72 11.91 -12.02
N SER A 156 9.72 10.94 -11.09
CA SER A 156 9.72 9.53 -11.43
C SER A 156 9.05 8.68 -10.34
N VAL A 157 8.60 7.50 -10.76
CA VAL A 157 8.07 6.44 -9.88
C VAL A 157 8.83 5.15 -10.16
N GLY A 158 9.46 4.57 -9.14
CA GLY A 158 10.18 3.30 -9.19
C GLY A 158 9.42 2.19 -8.46
N TYR A 159 9.72 0.93 -8.78
CA TYR A 159 9.23 -0.24 -8.06
C TYR A 159 10.32 -1.30 -7.95
N SER A 160 10.52 -1.86 -6.75
CA SER A 160 11.42 -2.98 -6.50
C SER A 160 10.84 -3.95 -5.47
N GLU A 161 11.35 -5.18 -5.45
CA GLU A 161 10.88 -6.23 -4.53
C GLU A 161 12.07 -6.92 -3.83
N PRO A 162 12.69 -6.26 -2.83
CA PRO A 162 13.90 -6.76 -2.17
C PRO A 162 13.73 -8.13 -1.50
N ALA A 163 12.51 -8.44 -1.07
CA ALA A 163 12.16 -9.68 -0.37
C ALA A 163 11.38 -10.67 -1.25
N ARG A 164 11.38 -10.52 -2.58
CA ARG A 164 10.55 -11.32 -3.51
C ARG A 164 10.72 -12.83 -3.32
N ASP A 165 11.95 -13.29 -3.10
CA ASP A 165 12.33 -14.70 -2.86
C ASP A 165 11.67 -15.30 -1.62
N LEU A 166 11.30 -14.46 -0.65
CA LEU A 166 10.64 -14.88 0.58
C LEU A 166 9.11 -14.93 0.43
N VAL A 167 8.55 -14.30 -0.62
CA VAL A 167 7.10 -14.20 -0.81
C VAL A 167 6.53 -15.50 -1.36
N PRO A 168 5.54 -16.13 -0.69
CA PRO A 168 4.87 -17.31 -1.22
C PRO A 168 4.34 -17.07 -2.63
N ALA A 169 4.53 -18.02 -3.54
CA ALA A 169 4.20 -17.85 -4.96
C ALA A 169 2.74 -17.43 -5.22
N HIS A 170 1.81 -17.83 -4.35
CA HIS A 170 0.39 -17.48 -4.46
C HIS A 170 0.05 -16.05 -4.00
N LEU A 171 0.97 -15.36 -3.33
CA LEU A 171 0.85 -13.96 -2.90
C LEU A 171 1.59 -12.99 -3.82
N LEU A 172 2.30 -13.50 -4.84
CA LEU A 172 2.97 -12.66 -5.84
C LEU A 172 1.94 -11.94 -6.73
N ALA A 173 2.30 -10.72 -7.15
CA ALA A 173 1.50 -9.96 -8.10
C ALA A 173 1.28 -10.77 -9.39
N GLY A 174 0.03 -10.88 -9.85
CA GLY A 174 -0.34 -11.66 -11.02
C GLY A 174 -0.47 -13.18 -10.81
N ALA A 175 -0.33 -13.69 -9.58
CA ALA A 175 -0.54 -15.10 -9.29
C ALA A 175 -1.98 -15.56 -9.63
N LYS A 176 -2.10 -16.76 -10.20
CA LYS A 176 -3.41 -17.38 -10.46
C LYS A 176 -3.99 -17.95 -9.16
N PRO A 177 -5.31 -17.82 -8.91
CA PRO A 177 -5.94 -18.43 -7.76
C PRO A 177 -5.73 -19.95 -7.77
N VAL A 178 -5.24 -20.50 -6.66
CA VAL A 178 -5.14 -21.96 -6.48
C VAL A 178 -6.55 -22.49 -6.18
N LYS A 179 -7.07 -23.41 -7.01
CA LYS A 179 -8.36 -24.06 -6.75
C LYS A 179 -8.24 -24.91 -5.47
N GLY A 180 -9.16 -24.73 -4.52
CA GLY A 180 -9.41 -25.69 -3.42
C GLY A 180 -8.73 -25.43 -2.08
N LYS A 181 -8.04 -24.31 -1.86
CA LYS A 181 -7.62 -23.89 -0.51
C LYS A 181 -8.31 -22.59 -0.10
N SER A 182 -8.72 -22.52 1.18
CA SER A 182 -9.43 -21.39 1.76
C SER A 182 -8.71 -20.07 1.45
N LYS A 183 -9.49 -19.06 1.06
CA LYS A 183 -9.03 -17.73 0.70
C LYS A 183 -8.51 -17.01 1.96
N ALA A 184 -7.28 -17.30 2.37
CA ALA A 184 -6.53 -16.40 3.23
C ALA A 184 -6.01 -15.28 2.33
N PHE A 185 -6.80 -14.22 2.18
CA PHE A 185 -6.25 -12.94 1.75
C PHE A 185 -5.39 -12.43 2.89
N GLY A 186 -4.13 -12.09 2.59
CA GLY A 186 -3.20 -11.52 3.56
C GLY A 186 -3.88 -10.42 4.36
N ALA A 187 -3.79 -10.56 5.68
CA ALA A 187 -4.24 -9.61 6.69
C ALA A 187 -3.36 -8.35 6.72
#